data_AF-A0A849VHB0-F1
#
_entry.id   AF-A0A849VHB0-F1
#
_cell.length_a   1.000
_cell.length_b   1.000
_cell.length_c   1.000
_cell.angle_alpha   90.00
_cell.angle_beta   90.00
_cell.angle_gamma   90.00
#
_symmetry.space_group_name_H-M   'P 1'
#
loop_
_entity.id
_entity.type
_entity.pdbx_description
1 polymer ?
#
loop_
_entity_poly.entity_id
_entity_poly.type
_entity_poly.pdbx_seq_one_letter_code
_entity_poly.pdbx_strand_id
1 'polypeptide(L)'
;MTTVKRIEAGQYLVSDGRFIVKNGSSWYVLKSDGNTDFGPLPTLASAKEYVTVGTVSAGNHNLASKYGRRQSKKAFNAYLASEAKNGNPGPLLIYILVIFAICAFFFVIRGY
;
A
#
# COMPACT_ATOMS: atom_id res chain seq x y z
N MET A 1 22.22 7.22 22.35
CA MET A 1 20.97 7.78 21.80
C MET A 1 21.20 8.01 20.31
N THR A 2 20.47 7.33 19.44
CA THR A 2 20.58 7.51 17.98
C THR A 2 19.88 8.80 17.59
N THR A 3 20.58 9.71 16.92
CA THR A 3 20.03 11.00 16.48
C THR A 3 19.82 11.00 14.98
N VAL A 4 18.69 11.56 14.54
CA VAL A 4 18.31 11.64 13.12
C VAL A 4 18.26 13.11 12.72
N LYS A 5 19.21 13.53 11.88
CA LYS A 5 19.33 14.90 11.38
C LYS A 5 18.82 14.97 9.94
N ARG A 6 18.02 15.99 9.63
CA ARG A 6 17.60 16.25 8.24
C ARG A 6 18.76 16.85 7.46
N ILE A 7 19.08 16.29 6.28
CA ILE A 7 20.01 16.89 5.32
C ILE A 7 19.20 17.65 4.28
N GLU A 8 18.24 16.97 3.65
CA GLU A 8 17.41 17.53 2.57
C GLU A 8 15.94 17.11 2.72
N ALA A 9 15.07 17.60 1.83
CA ALA A 9 13.69 17.16 1.77
C ALA A 9 13.62 15.68 1.36
N GLY A 10 13.18 14.82 2.29
CA GLY A 10 13.11 13.38 2.05
C GLY A 10 14.43 12.63 2.29
N GLN A 11 15.47 13.28 2.80
CA GLN A 11 16.73 12.63 3.18
C GLN A 11 17.17 13.01 4.60
N TYR A 12 17.46 12.01 5.41
CA TYR A 12 17.91 12.18 6.79
C TYR A 12 19.16 11.33 7.04
N LEU A 13 20.11 11.89 7.79
CA LEU A 13 21.29 11.19 8.28
C LEU A 13 21.04 10.69 9.70
N VAL A 14 21.45 9.47 9.94
CA VAL A 14 21.47 8.87 11.27
C VAL A 14 22.88 8.98 11.84
N SER A 15 22.98 9.20 13.15
CA SER A 15 24.26 9.26 13.88
C SER A 15 25.16 8.03 13.74
N ASP A 16 24.62 6.88 13.33
CA ASP A 16 25.36 5.64 13.11
C ASP A 16 25.92 5.50 11.68
N GLY A 17 25.72 6.51 10.83
CA GLY A 17 26.17 6.52 9.43
C GLY A 17 25.15 5.99 8.43
N ARG A 18 23.96 5.54 8.87
CA ARG A 18 22.86 5.18 7.97
C ARG A 18 22.12 6.41 7.43
N PHE A 19 21.38 6.21 6.35
CA PHE A 19 20.55 7.24 5.73
C PHE A 19 19.11 6.80 5.65
N ILE A 20 18.17 7.73 5.85
CA ILE A 20 16.74 7.52 5.60
C ILE A 20 16.38 8.33 4.35
N VAL A 21 15.93 7.64 3.30
CA VAL A 21 15.64 8.25 2.00
C VAL A 21 14.18 7.97 1.61
N LYS A 22 13.49 9.02 1.14
CA LYS A 22 12.16 8.91 0.56
C LYS A 22 12.28 8.59 -0.93
N ASN A 23 11.65 7.50 -1.37
CA ASN A 23 11.51 7.16 -2.78
C ASN A 23 10.03 6.93 -3.09
N GLY A 24 9.44 7.84 -3.87
CA GLY A 24 8.01 7.86 -4.16
C GLY A 24 7.15 8.03 -2.90
N SER A 25 6.26 7.06 -2.64
CA SER A 25 5.37 7.01 -1.47
C SER A 25 5.96 6.23 -0.30
N SER A 26 7.20 5.74 -0.40
CA SER A 26 7.84 4.86 0.57
C SER A 26 9.14 5.44 1.10
N TRP A 27 9.56 4.94 2.26
CA TRP A 27 10.80 5.30 2.93
C TRP A 27 11.74 4.10 2.97
N TYR A 28 13.04 4.34 2.86
CA TYR A 28 14.07 3.32 2.87
C TYR A 28 15.17 3.74 3.83
N VAL A 29 15.77 2.76 4.50
CA VAL A 29 16.97 2.94 5.32
C VAL A 29 18.12 2.34 4.53
N LEU A 30 19.14 3.15 4.28
CA LEU A 30 20.35 2.76 3.56
C LEU A 30 21.52 2.72 4.54
N LYS A 31 22.44 1.79 4.29
CA LYS A 31 23.73 1.72 4.98
C LYS A 31 24.66 2.82 4.45
N SER A 32 25.78 3.04 5.13
CA SER A 32 26.80 4.03 4.74
C SER A 32 27.46 3.74 3.38
N ASP A 33 27.39 2.49 2.92
CA ASP A 33 27.86 2.04 1.60
C ASP A 33 26.83 2.29 0.47
N GLY A 34 25.65 2.85 0.81
CA GLY A 34 24.55 3.10 -0.12
C GLY A 34 23.65 1.89 -0.39
N ASN A 35 23.96 0.71 0.17
CA ASN A 35 23.09 -0.46 0.05
C ASN A 35 21.83 -0.31 0.90
N THR A 36 20.75 -0.95 0.47
CA THR A 36 19.50 -0.95 1.23
C THR A 36 19.64 -1.81 2.49
N ASP A 37 19.43 -1.19 3.65
CA ASP A 37 19.37 -1.87 4.95
C ASP A 37 17.96 -2.42 5.19
N PHE A 38 16.96 -1.54 5.05
CA PHE A 38 15.57 -1.86 5.41
C PHE A 38 14.56 -1.03 4.61
N GLY A 39 13.42 -1.62 4.31
CA GLY A 39 12.33 -1.00 3.55
C GLY A 39 11.68 -1.95 2.55
N PRO A 40 10.59 -1.55 1.90
CA PRO A 40 9.95 -0.23 1.95
C PRO A 40 9.15 0.00 3.24
N LEU A 41 9.30 1.20 3.81
CA LEU A 41 8.59 1.66 5.00
C LEU A 41 7.48 2.64 4.65
N PRO A 42 6.34 2.59 5.37
CA PRO A 42 5.16 3.41 5.10
C PRO A 42 5.35 4.88 5.46
N THR A 43 6.09 5.18 6.54
CA THR A 43 6.20 6.53 7.09
C THR A 43 7.62 6.85 7.55
N LEU A 44 7.93 8.15 7.66
CA LEU A 44 9.18 8.60 8.26
C LEU A 44 9.29 8.16 9.73
N ALA A 45 8.17 8.11 10.45
CA ALA A 45 8.13 7.66 11.85
C ALA A 45 8.61 6.21 11.97
N SER A 46 8.12 5.30 11.11
CA SER A 46 8.60 3.91 11.09
C SER A 46 10.09 3.79 10.75
N ALA A 47 10.62 4.66 9.89
CA ALA A 47 12.05 4.66 9.57
C ALA A 47 12.89 5.16 10.74
N LYS A 48 12.43 6.20 11.45
CA LYS A 48 13.09 6.67 12.68
C LYS A 48 13.04 5.60 13.76
N GLU A 49 11.89 4.94 13.94
CA GLU A 49 11.70 3.87 14.91
C GLU A 49 12.65 2.69 14.67
N TYR A 50 12.74 2.20 13.43
CA TYR A 50 13.69 1.15 13.04
C TYR A 50 15.12 1.52 13.41
N VAL A 51 15.51 2.75 13.11
CA VAL A 51 16.87 3.23 13.38
C VAL A 51 17.15 3.36 14.87
N THR A 52 16.14 3.73 15.66
CA THR A 52 16.28 3.92 17.10
C THR A 52 16.18 2.65 17.93
N VAL A 53 15.27 1.74 17.56
CA VAL A 53 14.90 0.55 18.33
C VAL A 53 15.41 -0.74 17.67
N GLY A 54 15.74 -0.71 16.38
CA GLY A 54 16.12 -1.89 15.60
C GLY A 54 14.91 -2.67 15.04
N THR A 55 13.70 -2.31 15.46
CA THR A 55 12.44 -2.95 15.04
C THR A 55 11.42 -1.89 14.66
N VAL A 56 10.44 -2.25 13.84
CA VAL A 56 9.30 -1.38 13.50
C VAL A 56 8.05 -2.01 14.09
N SER A 57 7.32 -1.26 14.92
CA SER A 57 5.97 -1.63 15.31
C SER A 57 5.10 -1.78 14.05
N ALA A 58 4.41 -2.92 13.91
CA ALA A 58 3.56 -3.26 12.76
C ALA A 58 2.32 -2.35 12.60
N GLY A 59 2.34 -1.14 13.15
CA GLY A 59 1.16 -0.35 13.46
C GLY A 59 0.56 0.48 12.34
N ASN A 60 1.16 0.61 11.15
CA ASN A 60 0.55 1.40 10.07
C ASN A 60 0.96 0.92 8.69
N HIS A 61 0.18 0.02 8.09
CA HIS A 61 0.30 -0.33 6.68
C HIS A 61 0.16 0.95 5.84
N ASN A 62 1.03 1.13 4.82
CA ASN A 62 0.90 2.25 3.90
C ASN A 62 -0.45 2.11 3.17
N LEU A 63 -1.44 2.93 3.50
CA LEU A 63 -2.74 2.95 2.79
C LEU A 63 -2.56 3.30 1.30
N ALA A 64 -1.42 3.92 0.94
CA ALA A 64 -1.04 4.21 -0.44
C ALA A 64 -0.25 3.07 -1.12
N SER A 65 -0.04 1.93 -0.47
CA SER A 65 0.51 0.74 -1.14
C SER A 65 -0.46 0.27 -2.23
N LYS A 66 0.08 -0.38 -3.27
CA LYS A 66 -0.69 -0.93 -4.41
C LYS A 66 -1.90 -1.77 -3.96
N TYR A 67 -1.83 -2.38 -2.78
CA TYR A 67 -2.86 -3.21 -2.17
C TYR A 67 -3.85 -2.45 -1.26
N GLY A 68 -3.53 -1.23 -0.81
CA GLY A 68 -4.42 -0.38 -0.01
C GLY A 68 -5.26 0.62 -0.81
N ARG A 69 -4.92 0.81 -2.09
CA ARG A 69 -5.64 1.73 -2.97
C ARG A 69 -7.00 1.11 -3.31
N ARG A 70 -8.09 1.65 -2.76
CA ARG A 70 -9.46 1.30 -3.18
C ARG A 70 -9.52 1.33 -4.72
N GLN A 71 -9.78 0.19 -5.32
CA GLN A 71 -9.86 0.06 -6.77
C GLN A 71 -10.97 1.01 -7.26
N SER A 72 -10.60 1.99 -8.08
CA SER A 72 -11.59 2.92 -8.65
C SER A 72 -12.57 2.15 -9.55
N LYS A 73 -13.80 2.63 -9.69
CA LYS A 73 -14.79 2.03 -10.61
C LYS A 73 -14.22 1.83 -12.03
N LYS A 74 -13.41 2.78 -12.51
CA LYS A 74 -12.72 2.69 -13.80
C LYS A 74 -11.71 1.55 -13.84
N ALA A 75 -10.90 1.40 -12.79
CA ALA A 75 -9.92 0.31 -12.69
C ALA A 75 -10.59 -1.06 -12.53
N PHE A 76 -11.75 -1.12 -11.88
CA PHE A 76 -12.56 -2.33 -11.78
C PHE A 76 -13.16 -2.75 -13.12
N ASN A 77 -13.77 -1.82 -13.84
CA ASN A 77 -14.33 -2.12 -15.16
C ASN A 77 -13.24 -2.49 -16.18
N ALA A 78 -12.06 -1.84 -16.10
CA ALA A 78 -10.91 -2.19 -16.92
C ALA A 78 -10.40 -3.61 -16.62
N TYR A 79 -10.39 -4.02 -15.35
CA TYR A 79 -10.04 -5.38 -14.94
C TYR A 79 -11.02 -6.41 -15.51
N LEU A 80 -12.33 -6.20 -15.33
CA LEU A 80 -13.36 -7.11 -15.88
C LEU A 80 -13.26 -7.24 -17.41
N ALA A 81 -13.03 -6.12 -18.11
CA ALA A 81 -12.86 -6.13 -19.56
C ALA A 81 -11.57 -6.84 -20.00
N SER A 82 -10.49 -6.70 -19.23
CA SER A 82 -9.21 -7.38 -19.51
C SER A 82 -9.33 -8.90 -19.31
N GLU A 83 -9.94 -9.34 -18.21
CA GLU A 83 -10.15 -10.77 -17.94
C GLU A 83 -11.07 -11.41 -18.98
N ALA A 84 -12.14 -10.72 -19.38
CA ALA A 84 -13.02 -11.18 -20.45
C ALA A 84 -12.30 -11.29 -21.81
N LYS A 85 -11.41 -10.35 -22.14
CA LYS A 85 -10.56 -10.43 -23.36
C LYS A 85 -9.55 -11.58 -23.29
N ASN A 86 -9.06 -11.91 -22.09
CA ASN A 86 -8.15 -13.03 -21.86
C ASN A 86 -8.86 -14.39 -21.84
N GLY A 87 -10.17 -14.45 -22.16
CA GLY A 87 -10.94 -15.68 -22.18
C GLY A 87 -11.40 -16.17 -20.81
N ASN A 88 -11.24 -15.36 -19.76
CA ASN A 88 -11.69 -15.67 -18.40
C ASN A 88 -12.91 -14.80 -18.00
N PRO A 89 -14.14 -15.18 -18.37
CA PRO A 89 -15.34 -14.45 -18.00
C PRO A 89 -15.77 -14.66 -16.55
N GLY A 90 -15.07 -15.51 -15.77
CA GLY A 90 -15.43 -15.87 -14.39
C GLY A 90 -15.68 -14.66 -13.48
N PRO A 91 -14.76 -13.67 -13.42
CA PRO A 91 -14.96 -12.47 -12.59
C PRO A 91 -16.22 -11.67 -12.96
N LEU A 92 -16.58 -11.61 -14.25
CA LEU A 92 -17.76 -10.90 -14.72
C LEU A 92 -19.05 -11.63 -14.32
N LEU A 93 -19.09 -12.96 -14.48
CA LEU A 93 -20.26 -13.78 -14.13
C LEU A 93 -20.57 -13.71 -12.62
N ILE A 94 -19.54 -13.83 -11.78
CA ILE A 94 -19.70 -13.71 -10.33
C ILE A 94 -20.24 -12.32 -9.97
N TYR A 95 -19.71 -11.26 -10.60
CA TYR A 95 -20.16 -9.90 -10.35
C TYR A 95 -21.64 -9.69 -10.71
N ILE A 96 -22.09 -10.19 -11.85
CA ILE A 96 -23.51 -10.11 -12.27
C ILE A 96 -24.42 -10.91 -11.32
N LEU A 97 -24.01 -12.12 -10.92
CA LEU A 97 -24.78 -12.95 -9.98
C LEU A 97 -24.99 -12.26 -8.63
N VAL A 98 -23.95 -11.61 -8.10
CA VAL A 98 -24.05 -10.86 -6.85
C VAL A 98 -25.01 -9.68 -6.98
N ILE A 99 -24.95 -8.92 -8.07
CA ILE A 99 -25.91 -7.83 -8.32
C ILE A 99 -27.34 -8.39 -8.38
N PHE A 100 -27.56 -9.49 -9.10
CA PHE A 100 -28.88 -10.10 -9.22
C PHE A 100 -29.42 -10.56 -7.88
N ALA A 101 -28.58 -11.21 -7.05
CA ALA A 101 -28.95 -11.64 -5.70
C ALA A 101 -29.32 -10.45 -4.80
N ILE A 102 -28.56 -9.34 -4.88
CA ILE A 102 -28.86 -8.11 -4.14
C ILE A 102 -30.18 -7.50 -4.61
N CYS A 103 -30.41 -7.40 -5.93
CA CYS A 103 -31.66 -6.90 -6.49
C CYS A 103 -32.85 -7.75 -6.04
N ALA A 104 -32.73 -9.09 -6.11
CA ALA A 104 -33.78 -10.01 -5.66
C ALA A 104 -34.05 -9.87 -4.15
N PHE A 105 -32.99 -9.76 -3.34
CA PHE A 105 -33.10 -9.55 -1.90
C PHE A 105 -33.86 -8.25 -1.57
N PHE A 106 -33.50 -7.14 -2.22
CA PHE A 106 -34.22 -5.88 -2.04
C PHE A 106 -35.66 -5.96 -2.57
N PHE A 107 -35.91 -6.68 -3.65
CA PHE A 107 -37.25 -6.87 -4.19
C PHE A 107 -38.14 -7.66 -3.22
N VAL A 108 -37.60 -8.71 -2.60
CA VAL A 108 -38.30 -9.50 -1.57
C VAL A 108 -38.55 -8.69 -0.30
N ILE A 109 -37.57 -7.90 0.17
CA ILE A 109 -37.70 -7.09 1.39
C ILE A 109 -38.63 -5.90 1.20
N ARG A 110 -38.59 -5.27 0.03
CA ARG A 110 -39.43 -4.09 -0.26
C ARG A 110 -40.90 -4.46 -0.47
N GLY A 111 -41.20 -5.77 -0.50
CA GLY A 111 -42.54 -6.30 -0.61
C GLY A 111 -43.05 -6.20 -2.04
N TYR A 112 -43.74 -7.26 -2.47
CA TYR A 112 -45.05 -7.02 -3.06
C TYR A 112 -45.92 -6.25 -2.07
#